data_AF-A0A2M7EG95-F1
#
_entry.id   AF-A0A2M7EG95-F1
#
_cell.length_a   1.000
_cell.length_b   1.000
_cell.length_c   1.000
_cell.angle_alpha   90.00
_cell.angle_beta   90.00
_cell.angle_gamma   90.00
#
_symmetry.space_group_name_H-M   'P 1'
#
loop_
_entity.id
_entity.type
_entity.pdbx_description
1 polymer ?
#
loop_
_entity_poly.entity_id
_entity_poly.type
_entity_poly.pdbx_seq_one_letter_code
_entity_poly.pdbx_strand_id
1 'polypeptide(L)'
;MIFSDVIGDRLDVIASGPTSPDETTYNDALRVLEKYKLMDKCPEKILVILQKGENGLTPETPKEGNKIFESVENIIIGSNRIALNAAKEKAEDMGFHAEILSSELAGEAREAGKWLAIKTRDALSVRRDEKICLISGGETTVTVWGNGIGGRNMELALSFAMEIEGSDGITLLSAGTDGTDGPTDAAGAIVDGGTVKKAKTIGLDPEAYLKDNDSYNLFKQINGLLVTGPTGTNVMDIQVVLIK
;
A
#
# COMPACT_ATOMS: atom_id res chain seq x y z
N MET A 1 -14.36 6.15 -16.32
CA MET A 1 -14.22 5.00 -15.40
C MET A 1 -12.75 4.83 -15.08
N ILE A 2 -12.41 4.58 -13.82
CA ILE A 2 -11.03 4.66 -13.30
C ILE A 2 -10.78 3.49 -12.34
N PHE A 3 -9.62 2.86 -12.48
CA PHE A 3 -9.01 2.01 -11.45
C PHE A 3 -7.96 2.84 -10.73
N SER A 4 -8.05 2.92 -9.42
CA SER A 4 -7.17 3.71 -8.57
C SER A 4 -6.15 2.81 -7.88
N ASP A 5 -4.89 3.07 -8.17
CA ASP A 5 -3.70 2.55 -7.48
C ASP A 5 -3.05 3.63 -6.58
N VAL A 6 -3.81 4.68 -6.23
CA VAL A 6 -3.33 5.82 -5.45
C VAL A 6 -4.06 5.89 -4.11
N ILE A 7 -3.30 6.03 -3.02
CA ILE A 7 -3.87 6.26 -1.68
C ILE A 7 -4.79 7.48 -1.71
N GLY A 8 -6.00 7.31 -1.19
CA GLY A 8 -7.00 8.38 -1.11
C GLY A 8 -7.75 8.66 -2.43
N ASP A 9 -7.55 7.86 -3.48
CA ASP A 9 -8.35 7.90 -4.71
C ASP A 9 -8.34 9.26 -5.42
N ARG A 10 -7.19 9.96 -5.35
CA ARG A 10 -7.00 11.32 -5.87
C ARG A 10 -6.96 11.37 -7.40
N LEU A 11 -8.03 11.88 -8.01
CA LEU A 11 -8.21 11.99 -9.46
C LEU A 11 -7.14 12.83 -10.16
N ASP A 12 -6.66 13.88 -9.50
CA ASP A 12 -5.61 14.78 -10.00
C ASP A 12 -4.23 14.12 -10.04
N VAL A 13 -4.05 13.01 -9.33
CA VAL A 13 -2.81 12.22 -9.29
C VAL A 13 -2.91 11.03 -10.24
N ILE A 14 -4.04 10.33 -10.28
CA ILE A 14 -4.24 9.14 -11.12
C ILE A 14 -4.06 9.52 -12.59
N ALA A 15 -3.06 8.92 -13.24
CA ALA A 15 -2.66 9.22 -14.62
C ALA A 15 -2.41 10.73 -14.89
N SER A 16 -2.07 11.51 -13.85
CA SER A 16 -1.95 12.98 -13.91
C SER A 16 -3.26 13.71 -14.23
N GLY A 17 -4.40 13.13 -13.88
CA GLY A 17 -5.71 13.79 -13.92
C GLY A 17 -6.16 14.32 -15.28
N PRO A 18 -6.06 13.56 -16.39
CA PRO A 18 -6.41 14.07 -17.73
C PRO A 18 -7.88 14.50 -17.87
N THR A 19 -8.74 14.06 -16.95
CA THR A 19 -10.17 14.37 -16.86
C THR A 19 -10.55 15.07 -15.56
N SER A 20 -9.56 15.54 -14.79
CA SER A 20 -9.74 16.25 -13.52
C SER A 20 -9.30 17.72 -13.68
N PRO A 21 -9.84 18.66 -12.90
CA PRO A 21 -9.23 19.97 -12.75
C PRO A 21 -7.78 19.86 -12.27
N ASP A 22 -6.95 20.77 -12.76
CA ASP A 22 -5.59 21.00 -12.27
C ASP A 22 -5.52 22.42 -11.73
N GLU A 23 -5.34 22.59 -10.42
CA GLU A 23 -5.26 23.90 -9.78
C GLU A 23 -3.88 24.55 -9.86
N THR A 24 -2.87 23.81 -10.32
CA THR A 24 -1.52 24.36 -10.51
C THR A 24 -1.45 25.26 -11.73
N THR A 25 -0.40 26.09 -11.78
CA THR A 25 -0.20 27.05 -12.87
C THR A 25 1.17 26.89 -13.53
N TYR A 26 1.35 27.51 -14.70
CA TYR A 26 2.66 27.65 -15.33
C TYR A 26 3.72 28.24 -14.39
N ASN A 27 3.33 29.21 -13.55
CA ASN A 27 4.22 29.81 -12.56
C ASN A 27 4.60 28.82 -11.46
N ASP A 28 3.69 27.93 -11.03
CA ASP A 28 4.04 26.85 -10.09
C ASP A 28 5.05 25.88 -10.71
N ALA A 29 4.89 25.52 -11.99
CA ALA A 29 5.85 24.69 -12.71
C ALA A 29 7.24 25.34 -12.78
N LEU A 30 7.31 26.65 -13.07
CA LEU A 30 8.58 27.40 -13.07
C LEU A 30 9.21 27.44 -11.67
N ARG A 31 8.42 27.70 -10.62
CA ARG A 31 8.90 27.67 -9.23
C ARG A 31 9.44 26.31 -8.82
N VAL A 32 8.85 25.20 -9.31
CA VAL A 32 9.38 23.86 -9.09
C VAL A 32 10.77 23.70 -9.74
N LEU A 33 10.95 24.15 -10.99
CA LEU A 33 12.25 24.11 -11.65
C LEU A 33 13.30 24.94 -10.91
N GLU A 34 12.95 26.14 -10.44
CA GLU A 34 13.83 27.00 -9.65
C GLU A 34 14.19 26.35 -8.30
N LYS A 35 13.19 25.88 -7.55
CA LYS A 35 13.36 25.24 -6.24
C LYS A 35 14.37 24.09 -6.28
N TYR A 36 14.33 23.28 -7.33
CA TYR A 36 15.24 22.14 -7.50
C TYR A 36 16.49 22.45 -8.33
N LYS A 37 16.74 23.73 -8.66
CA LYS A 37 17.91 24.19 -9.45
C LYS A 37 18.03 23.48 -10.79
N LEU A 38 16.89 23.32 -11.48
CA LEU A 38 16.77 22.62 -12.76
C LEU A 38 16.62 23.58 -13.95
N MET A 39 16.54 24.89 -13.74
CA MET A 39 16.37 25.89 -14.80
C MET A 39 17.41 25.71 -15.92
N ASP A 40 18.70 25.62 -15.58
CA ASP A 40 19.78 25.46 -16.58
C ASP A 40 19.84 24.07 -17.22
N LYS A 41 19.15 23.07 -16.64
CA LYS A 41 19.08 21.70 -17.15
C LYS A 41 17.82 21.44 -17.97
N CYS A 42 16.84 22.33 -17.88
CA CYS A 42 15.59 22.20 -18.59
C CYS A 42 15.81 22.53 -20.08
N PRO A 43 15.34 21.68 -21.02
CA PRO A 43 15.40 21.99 -22.44
C PRO A 43 14.73 23.34 -22.74
N GLU A 44 15.41 24.18 -23.54
CA GLU A 44 14.94 25.54 -23.87
C GLU A 44 13.50 25.57 -24.39
N LYS A 45 13.10 24.58 -25.21
CA LYS A 45 11.73 24.46 -25.73
C LYS A 45 10.68 24.37 -24.63
N ILE A 46 10.98 23.71 -23.50
CA ILE A 46 10.06 23.58 -22.37
C ILE A 46 9.96 24.93 -21.64
N LEU A 47 11.09 25.55 -21.34
CA LEU A 47 11.13 26.88 -20.69
C LEU A 47 10.34 27.92 -21.48
N VAL A 48 10.49 27.94 -22.81
CA VAL A 48 9.74 28.84 -23.69
C VAL A 48 8.24 28.61 -23.60
N ILE A 49 7.77 27.35 -23.50
CA ILE A 49 6.34 27.05 -23.35
C ILE A 49 5.84 27.55 -21.99
N LEU A 50 6.56 27.23 -20.91
CA LEU A 50 6.17 27.62 -19.56
C LEU A 50 6.12 29.15 -19.40
N GLN A 51 7.13 29.87 -19.91
CA GLN A 51 7.16 31.33 -19.90
C GLN A 51 6.06 31.95 -20.74
N LYS A 52 5.73 31.37 -21.90
CA LYS A 52 4.59 31.84 -22.70
C LYS A 52 3.28 31.67 -21.95
N GLY A 53 3.11 30.53 -21.28
CA GLY A 53 1.96 30.26 -20.42
C GLY A 53 1.84 31.24 -19.26
N GLU A 54 2.92 31.47 -18.52
CA GLU A 54 2.98 32.46 -17.44
C GLU A 54 2.63 33.88 -17.90
N ASN A 55 3.07 34.27 -19.11
CA ASN A 55 2.75 35.56 -19.71
C ASN A 55 1.35 35.61 -20.37
N GLY A 56 0.52 34.57 -20.20
CA GLY A 56 -0.85 34.51 -20.72
C GLY A 56 -0.97 34.32 -22.24
N LEU A 57 0.12 33.95 -22.92
CA LEU A 57 0.15 33.71 -24.37
C LEU A 57 -0.32 32.30 -24.74
N THR A 58 -0.43 31.40 -23.75
CA THR A 58 -0.96 30.05 -23.91
C THR A 58 -1.98 29.82 -22.80
N PRO A 59 -3.16 29.23 -23.07
CA PRO A 59 -4.13 28.92 -22.02
C PRO A 59 -3.54 28.03 -20.94
N GLU A 60 -3.98 28.25 -19.71
CA GLU A 60 -3.67 27.42 -18.56
C GLU A 60 -4.41 26.07 -18.65
N THR A 61 -3.94 25.08 -17.88
CA THR A 61 -4.71 23.85 -17.63
C THR A 61 -6.11 24.18 -17.08
N PRO A 62 -7.15 23.41 -17.47
CA PRO A 62 -8.52 23.67 -17.01
C PRO A 62 -8.63 23.60 -15.47
N LYS A 63 -9.07 24.72 -14.88
CA LYS A 63 -9.31 24.89 -13.44
C LYS A 63 -10.69 24.41 -13.02
N GLU A 64 -10.92 24.28 -11.72
CA GLU A 64 -12.22 24.02 -11.14
C GLU A 64 -13.25 25.05 -11.64
N GLY A 65 -14.44 24.60 -12.03
CA GLY A 65 -15.48 25.44 -12.62
C GLY A 65 -15.32 25.74 -14.12
N ASN A 66 -14.28 25.22 -14.80
CA ASN A 66 -14.23 25.26 -16.26
C ASN A 66 -15.40 24.45 -16.85
N LYS A 67 -16.14 25.04 -17.80
CA LYS A 67 -17.30 24.43 -18.46
C LYS A 67 -17.03 23.06 -19.08
N ILE A 68 -15.76 22.78 -19.45
CA ILE A 68 -15.37 21.47 -19.98
C ILE A 68 -15.73 20.32 -19.03
N PHE A 69 -15.78 20.58 -17.72
CA PHE A 69 -16.10 19.59 -16.70
C PHE A 69 -17.61 19.43 -16.44
N GLU A 70 -18.48 20.30 -16.97
CA GLU A 70 -19.94 20.18 -16.79
C GLU A 70 -20.51 18.88 -17.38
N SER A 71 -19.83 18.33 -18.39
CA SER A 71 -20.20 17.07 -19.05
C SER A 71 -19.23 15.92 -18.76
N VAL A 72 -18.38 16.04 -17.73
CA VAL A 72 -17.39 15.02 -17.38
C VAL A 72 -17.80 14.36 -16.06
N GLU A 73 -17.89 13.03 -16.08
CA GLU A 73 -18.12 12.22 -14.90
C GLU A 73 -16.94 11.26 -14.69
N ASN A 74 -16.30 11.38 -13.53
CA ASN A 74 -15.20 10.50 -13.13
C ASN A 74 -15.72 9.48 -12.12
N ILE A 75 -15.81 8.22 -12.54
CA ILE A 75 -16.30 7.11 -11.71
C ILE A 75 -15.14 6.17 -11.40
N ILE A 76 -14.87 5.98 -10.11
CA ILE A 76 -13.91 4.98 -9.62
C ILE A 76 -14.63 3.65 -9.50
N ILE A 77 -14.20 2.68 -10.29
CA ILE A 77 -14.81 1.33 -10.38
C ILE A 77 -13.93 0.25 -9.74
N GLY A 78 -12.68 0.58 -9.43
CA GLY A 78 -11.78 -0.25 -8.64
C GLY A 78 -10.88 0.64 -7.79
N SER A 79 -10.80 0.36 -6.50
CA SER A 79 -9.85 0.98 -5.58
C SER A 79 -9.62 0.10 -4.37
N ASN A 80 -8.63 0.45 -3.56
CA ASN A 80 -8.32 -0.30 -2.34
C ASN A 80 -9.54 -0.39 -1.43
N ARG A 81 -10.26 0.72 -1.25
CA ARG A 81 -11.47 0.77 -0.42
C ARG A 81 -12.57 -0.18 -0.90
N ILE A 82 -12.75 -0.34 -2.22
CA ILE A 82 -13.69 -1.32 -2.78
C ILE A 82 -13.25 -2.74 -2.40
N ALA A 83 -11.96 -3.06 -2.52
CA ALA A 83 -11.42 -4.36 -2.14
C ALA A 83 -11.52 -4.63 -0.63
N LEU A 84 -11.25 -3.64 0.23
CA LEU A 84 -11.40 -3.77 1.68
C LEU A 84 -12.86 -4.00 2.09
N ASN A 85 -13.80 -3.29 1.47
CA ASN A 85 -15.24 -3.50 1.73
C ASN A 85 -15.67 -4.91 1.33
N ALA A 86 -15.20 -5.44 0.19
CA ALA A 86 -15.48 -6.81 -0.21
C ALA A 86 -14.88 -7.85 0.77
N ALA A 87 -13.67 -7.61 1.27
CA ALA A 87 -13.05 -8.44 2.31
C ALA A 87 -13.85 -8.41 3.62
N LYS A 88 -14.36 -7.23 4.00
CA LYS A 88 -15.20 -7.04 5.19
C LYS A 88 -16.51 -7.81 5.08
N GLU A 89 -17.26 -7.61 4.00
CA GLU A 89 -18.52 -8.32 3.74
C GLU A 89 -18.30 -9.83 3.80
N LYS A 90 -17.22 -10.31 3.16
CA LYS A 90 -16.89 -11.75 3.18
C LYS A 90 -16.57 -12.28 4.57
N ALA A 91 -15.90 -11.50 5.41
CA ALA A 91 -15.59 -11.88 6.79
C ALA A 91 -16.87 -11.91 7.66
N GLU A 92 -17.77 -10.94 7.49
CA GLU A 92 -19.07 -10.90 8.18
C GLU A 92 -19.94 -12.11 7.80
N ASP A 93 -20.00 -12.47 6.52
CA ASP A 93 -20.65 -13.70 6.02
C ASP A 93 -20.09 -14.99 6.66
N MET A 94 -18.82 -14.97 7.04
CA MET A 94 -18.14 -16.08 7.71
C MET A 94 -18.30 -16.05 9.24
N GLY A 95 -19.07 -15.09 9.77
CA GLY A 95 -19.39 -14.94 11.18
C GLY A 95 -18.29 -14.24 12.00
N PHE A 96 -17.43 -13.46 11.36
CA PHE A 96 -16.48 -12.58 12.05
C PHE A 96 -17.09 -11.21 12.30
N HIS A 97 -16.76 -10.61 13.44
CA HIS A 97 -16.88 -9.17 13.63
C HIS A 97 -15.77 -8.48 12.85
N ALA A 98 -16.10 -7.86 11.71
CA ALA A 98 -15.12 -7.29 10.80
C ALA A 98 -15.03 -5.76 10.91
N GLU A 99 -13.80 -5.24 11.01
CA GLU A 99 -13.51 -3.81 11.11
C GLU A 99 -12.41 -3.42 10.11
N ILE A 100 -12.66 -2.37 9.33
CA ILE A 100 -11.63 -1.73 8.50
C ILE A 100 -10.95 -0.67 9.36
N LEU A 101 -9.69 -0.91 9.72
CA LEU A 101 -8.87 -0.03 10.55
C LEU A 101 -8.37 1.20 9.79
N SER A 102 -8.02 1.03 8.51
CA SER A 102 -7.54 2.09 7.62
C SER A 102 -7.57 1.65 6.16
N SER A 103 -7.87 2.56 5.24
CA SER A 103 -7.65 2.40 3.79
C SER A 103 -6.49 3.24 3.26
N GLU A 104 -5.71 3.83 4.17
CA GLU A 104 -4.62 4.76 3.89
C GLU A 104 -3.34 4.39 4.66
N LEU A 105 -3.13 3.09 4.90
CA LEU A 105 -1.92 2.61 5.55
C LEU A 105 -0.70 2.97 4.69
N ALA A 106 0.24 3.71 5.26
CA ALA A 106 1.44 4.19 4.59
C ALA A 106 2.61 4.25 5.58
N GLY A 107 3.82 4.48 5.06
CA GLY A 107 5.04 4.54 5.86
C GLY A 107 5.85 3.25 5.80
N GLU A 108 6.68 3.00 6.81
CA GLU A 108 7.61 1.88 6.83
C GLU A 108 6.89 0.55 7.17
N ALA A 109 7.05 -0.46 6.31
CA ALA A 109 6.36 -1.75 6.39
C ALA A 109 6.56 -2.46 7.74
N ARG A 110 7.79 -2.48 8.28
CA ARG A 110 8.06 -3.10 9.58
C ARG A 110 7.35 -2.39 10.74
N GLU A 111 7.16 -1.07 10.66
CA GLU A 111 6.45 -0.32 11.70
C GLU A 111 4.94 -0.51 11.57
N ALA A 112 4.42 -0.62 10.34
CA ALA A 112 3.03 -1.00 10.08
C ALA A 112 2.70 -2.39 10.66
N GLY A 113 3.62 -3.36 10.57
CA GLY A 113 3.47 -4.68 11.17
C GLY A 113 3.34 -4.63 12.70
N LYS A 114 4.16 -3.82 13.37
CA LYS A 114 4.05 -3.60 14.82
C LYS A 114 2.75 -2.91 15.21
N TRP A 115 2.36 -1.88 14.46
CA TRP A 115 1.10 -1.17 14.67
C TRP A 115 -0.10 -2.12 14.58
N LEU A 116 -0.13 -3.00 13.57
CA LEU A 116 -1.20 -3.96 13.38
C LEU A 116 -1.25 -5.00 14.52
N ALA A 117 -0.09 -5.40 15.05
CA ALA A 117 -0.02 -6.27 16.22
C ALA A 117 -0.56 -5.59 17.49
N ILE A 118 -0.29 -4.29 17.68
CA ILE A 118 -0.91 -3.50 18.75
C ILE A 118 -2.43 -3.51 18.62
N LYS A 119 -2.97 -3.23 17.41
CA LYS A 119 -4.42 -3.26 17.16
C LYS A 119 -5.04 -4.62 17.40
N THR A 120 -4.32 -5.68 17.08
CA THR A 120 -4.73 -7.07 17.35
C THR A 120 -4.85 -7.32 18.86
N ARG A 121 -3.88 -6.89 19.66
CA ARG A 121 -3.91 -7.01 21.12
C ARG A 121 -5.02 -6.17 21.75
N ASP A 122 -5.24 -4.95 21.26
CA ASP A 122 -6.35 -4.09 21.70
C ASP A 122 -7.69 -4.78 21.46
N ALA A 123 -7.91 -5.35 20.26
CA ALA A 123 -9.15 -6.05 19.93
C ALA A 123 -9.40 -7.27 20.84
N LEU A 124 -8.36 -8.09 21.09
CA LEU A 124 -8.42 -9.22 22.02
C LEU A 124 -8.78 -8.81 23.45
N SER A 125 -8.36 -7.61 23.88
CA SER A 125 -8.66 -7.13 25.24
C SER A 125 -10.15 -6.78 25.43
N VAL A 126 -10.84 -6.40 24.35
CA VAL A 126 -12.24 -5.94 24.38
C VAL A 126 -13.23 -7.06 24.02
N ARG A 127 -12.85 -7.98 23.13
CA ARG A 127 -13.76 -8.96 22.51
C ARG A 127 -13.23 -10.40 22.65
N ARG A 128 -13.07 -10.87 23.89
CA ARG A 128 -12.39 -12.15 24.21
C ARG A 128 -13.06 -13.42 23.66
N ASP A 129 -14.36 -13.37 23.37
CA ASP A 129 -15.15 -14.54 22.95
C ASP A 129 -15.76 -14.35 21.53
N GLU A 130 -15.29 -13.37 20.77
CA GLU A 130 -15.74 -13.10 19.40
C GLU A 130 -14.67 -13.46 18.38
N LYS A 131 -15.10 -13.96 17.21
CA LYS A 131 -14.24 -14.06 16.03
C LYS A 131 -14.06 -12.66 15.45
N ILE A 132 -12.84 -12.17 15.33
CA ILE A 132 -12.57 -10.80 14.88
C ILE A 132 -11.80 -10.84 13.56
N CYS A 133 -12.17 -9.96 12.64
CA CYS A 133 -11.45 -9.72 11.39
C CYS A 133 -11.03 -8.25 11.33
N LEU A 134 -9.74 -7.97 11.47
CA LEU A 134 -9.21 -6.62 11.29
C LEU A 134 -8.64 -6.48 9.88
N ILE A 135 -9.07 -5.44 9.18
CA ILE A 135 -8.72 -5.23 7.78
C ILE A 135 -8.03 -3.87 7.65
N SER A 136 -6.94 -3.81 6.91
CA SER A 136 -6.35 -2.55 6.47
C SER A 136 -5.90 -2.63 5.03
N GLY A 137 -5.67 -1.47 4.42
CA GLY A 137 -5.05 -1.37 3.12
C GLY A 137 -4.43 -0.01 2.90
N GLY A 138 -3.68 0.10 1.81
CA GLY A 138 -2.84 1.24 1.48
C GLY A 138 -1.57 0.76 0.78
N GLU A 139 -0.50 1.53 0.86
CA GLU A 139 0.78 1.23 0.21
C GLU A 139 1.91 1.57 1.16
N THR A 140 2.54 0.54 1.74
CA THR A 140 3.71 0.73 2.60
C THR A 140 4.99 0.78 1.78
N THR A 141 6.09 1.16 2.40
CA THR A 141 7.41 1.22 1.76
C THR A 141 8.43 0.50 2.63
N VAL A 142 9.51 0.06 1.98
CA VAL A 142 10.67 -0.53 2.65
C VAL A 142 11.86 0.38 2.41
N THR A 143 12.49 0.83 3.50
CA THR A 143 13.81 1.41 3.38
C THR A 143 14.85 0.29 3.30
N VAL A 144 15.47 0.15 2.13
CA VAL A 144 16.42 -0.94 1.85
C VAL A 144 17.81 -0.58 2.39
N TRP A 145 18.31 -1.37 3.32
CA TRP A 145 19.64 -1.25 3.93
C TRP A 145 20.51 -2.49 3.70
N GLY A 146 19.88 -3.66 3.55
CA GLY A 146 20.53 -4.94 3.32
C GLY A 146 20.69 -5.31 1.85
N ASN A 147 21.14 -6.54 1.60
CA ASN A 147 21.28 -7.12 0.26
C ASN A 147 20.29 -8.26 0.00
N GLY A 148 19.34 -8.47 0.91
CA GLY A 148 18.31 -9.48 0.80
C GLY A 148 17.31 -9.21 -0.33
N ILE A 149 16.41 -10.17 -0.49
CA ILE A 149 15.27 -10.08 -1.39
C ILE A 149 13.98 -10.20 -0.57
N GLY A 150 12.99 -9.38 -0.91
CA GLY A 150 11.77 -9.26 -0.13
C GLY A 150 10.86 -8.20 -0.72
N GLY A 151 9.86 -7.83 0.04
CA GLY A 151 8.88 -6.82 -0.33
C GLY A 151 8.16 -6.31 0.92
N ARG A 152 7.39 -5.25 0.74
CA ARG A 152 6.73 -4.52 1.84
C ARG A 152 5.71 -5.39 2.56
N ASN A 153 4.97 -6.25 1.85
CA ASN A 153 3.97 -7.12 2.46
C ASN A 153 4.63 -8.24 3.28
N MET A 154 5.67 -8.86 2.74
CA MET A 154 6.47 -9.85 3.47
C MET A 154 7.18 -9.20 4.67
N GLU A 155 7.74 -8.00 4.52
CA GLU A 155 8.40 -7.30 5.63
C GLU A 155 7.41 -6.96 6.76
N LEU A 156 6.22 -6.45 6.43
CA LEU A 156 5.14 -6.21 7.36
C LEU A 156 4.73 -7.50 8.08
N ALA A 157 4.52 -8.58 7.33
CA ALA A 157 4.13 -9.87 7.89
C ALA A 157 5.20 -10.45 8.83
N LEU A 158 6.49 -10.34 8.49
CA LEU A 158 7.59 -10.81 9.35
C LEU A 158 7.66 -10.00 10.65
N SER A 159 7.52 -8.68 10.55
CA SER A 159 7.47 -7.79 11.72
C SER A 159 6.28 -8.12 12.64
N PHE A 160 5.09 -8.30 12.06
CA PHE A 160 3.90 -8.71 12.80
C PHE A 160 4.08 -10.07 13.48
N ALA A 161 4.65 -11.06 12.78
CA ALA A 161 4.87 -12.40 13.32
C ALA A 161 5.76 -12.40 14.57
N MET A 162 6.78 -11.53 14.62
CA MET A 162 7.63 -11.35 15.81
C MET A 162 6.86 -10.77 17.00
N GLU A 163 5.91 -9.88 16.75
CA GLU A 163 5.09 -9.27 17.81
C GLU A 163 4.02 -10.21 18.39
N ILE A 164 3.63 -11.24 17.66
CA ILE A 164 2.62 -12.22 18.08
C ILE A 164 3.20 -13.60 18.39
N GLU A 165 4.52 -13.74 18.51
CA GLU A 165 5.19 -15.02 18.78
C GLU A 165 4.54 -15.73 19.99
N GLY A 166 4.08 -16.97 19.78
CA GLY A 166 3.44 -17.80 20.80
C GLY A 166 1.98 -17.45 21.09
N SER A 167 1.38 -16.50 20.37
CA SER A 167 -0.06 -16.17 20.51
C SER A 167 -0.90 -17.06 19.60
N ASP A 168 -1.71 -17.93 20.20
CA ASP A 168 -2.62 -18.82 19.47
C ASP A 168 -3.82 -18.05 18.89
N GLY A 169 -4.43 -18.59 17.82
CA GLY A 169 -5.68 -18.07 17.25
C GLY A 169 -5.54 -16.82 16.38
N ILE A 170 -4.34 -16.26 16.23
CA ILE A 170 -4.07 -15.08 15.40
C ILE A 170 -3.42 -15.50 14.07
N THR A 171 -3.96 -15.01 12.95
CA THR A 171 -3.38 -15.19 11.61
C THR A 171 -3.44 -13.87 10.85
N LEU A 172 -2.35 -13.48 10.21
CA LEU A 172 -2.28 -12.34 9.30
C LEU A 172 -2.02 -12.83 7.88
N LEU A 173 -2.76 -12.26 6.92
CA LEU A 173 -2.37 -12.17 5.52
C LEU A 173 -1.96 -10.72 5.22
N SER A 174 -0.80 -10.51 4.59
CA SER A 174 -0.45 -9.24 3.93
C SER A 174 -0.13 -9.53 2.47
N ALA A 175 -0.77 -8.82 1.53
CA ALA A 175 -0.56 -9.06 0.11
C ALA A 175 -0.78 -7.84 -0.78
N GLY A 176 0.03 -7.72 -1.84
CA GLY A 176 -0.18 -6.84 -2.98
C GLY A 176 -1.27 -7.40 -3.89
N THR A 177 -2.24 -6.56 -4.26
CA THR A 177 -3.37 -6.99 -5.09
C THR A 177 -3.01 -7.28 -6.55
N ASP A 178 -1.84 -6.84 -7.01
CA ASP A 178 -1.26 -7.16 -8.32
C ASP A 178 -0.63 -8.56 -8.39
N GLY A 179 -0.49 -9.21 -7.23
CA GLY A 179 0.10 -10.53 -7.10
C GLY A 179 1.61 -10.53 -6.96
N THR A 180 2.23 -9.36 -6.73
CA THR A 180 3.68 -9.19 -6.61
C THR A 180 4.03 -8.36 -5.37
N ASP A 181 5.11 -8.69 -4.68
CA ASP A 181 5.64 -7.97 -3.54
C ASP A 181 7.16 -7.84 -3.67
N GLY A 182 7.62 -6.62 -3.94
CA GLY A 182 9.01 -6.34 -4.30
C GLY A 182 9.44 -7.07 -5.58
N PRO A 183 10.75 -7.29 -5.81
CA PRO A 183 11.24 -7.99 -6.99
C PRO A 183 11.13 -9.52 -6.85
N THR A 184 9.95 -10.04 -6.48
CA THR A 184 9.73 -11.47 -6.20
C THR A 184 8.55 -12.08 -6.97
N ASP A 185 8.33 -13.39 -6.84
CA ASP A 185 7.16 -14.09 -7.40
C ASP A 185 6.00 -14.22 -6.39
N ALA A 186 6.17 -13.70 -5.17
CA ALA A 186 5.15 -13.72 -4.13
C ALA A 186 4.33 -12.44 -4.15
N ALA A 187 3.05 -12.54 -3.81
CA ALA A 187 2.18 -11.40 -3.53
C ALA A 187 2.39 -10.86 -2.11
N GLY A 188 3.00 -11.65 -1.23
CA GLY A 188 3.18 -11.33 0.18
C GLY A 188 3.35 -12.59 1.02
N ALA A 189 2.84 -12.59 2.25
CA ALA A 189 2.98 -13.71 3.17
C ALA A 189 1.76 -13.90 4.09
N ILE A 190 1.62 -15.14 4.57
CA ILE A 190 0.67 -15.53 5.62
C ILE A 190 1.47 -15.95 6.85
N VAL A 191 1.11 -15.40 8.01
CA VAL A 191 1.81 -15.65 9.28
C VAL A 191 0.83 -15.87 10.43
N ASP A 192 1.31 -16.55 11.46
CA ASP A 192 0.60 -16.85 12.71
C ASP A 192 1.58 -16.83 13.90
N GLY A 193 1.08 -17.04 15.12
CA GLY A 193 1.91 -17.05 16.33
C GLY A 193 2.97 -18.16 16.36
N GLY A 194 2.87 -19.17 15.50
CA GLY A 194 3.85 -20.25 15.36
C GLY A 194 4.99 -19.96 14.38
N THR A 195 4.86 -18.90 13.57
CA THR A 195 5.74 -18.61 12.43
C THR A 195 7.19 -18.40 12.84
N VAL A 196 7.44 -17.59 13.88
CA VAL A 196 8.79 -17.31 14.39
C VAL A 196 9.44 -18.57 14.95
N LYS A 197 8.69 -19.36 15.72
CA LYS A 197 9.16 -20.64 16.26
C LYS A 197 9.52 -21.62 15.16
N LYS A 198 8.75 -21.67 14.08
CA LYS A 198 9.01 -22.51 12.90
C LYS A 198 10.34 -22.15 12.24
N ALA A 199 10.61 -20.86 12.04
CA ALA A 199 11.88 -20.37 11.51
C ALA A 199 13.08 -20.71 12.43
N LYS A 200 12.96 -20.43 13.73
CA LYS A 200 14.01 -20.75 14.72
C LYS A 200 14.32 -22.25 14.79
N THR A 201 13.32 -23.11 14.64
CA THR A 201 13.48 -24.58 14.69
C THR A 201 14.39 -25.12 13.57
N ILE A 202 14.43 -24.44 12.42
CA ILE A 202 15.33 -24.79 11.30
C ILE A 202 16.60 -23.93 11.26
N GLY A 203 16.90 -23.21 12.35
CA GLY A 203 18.13 -22.43 12.51
C GLY A 203 18.11 -21.05 11.83
N LEU A 204 16.94 -20.52 11.47
CA LEU A 204 16.81 -19.17 10.93
C LEU A 204 16.60 -18.13 12.04
N ASP A 205 17.10 -16.92 11.81
CA ASP A 205 16.96 -15.77 12.71
C ASP A 205 16.06 -14.69 12.07
N PRO A 206 14.77 -14.61 12.42
CA PRO A 206 13.84 -13.63 11.87
C PRO A 206 14.29 -12.17 11.96
N GLU A 207 14.98 -11.77 13.03
CA GLU A 207 15.46 -10.40 13.18
C GLU A 207 16.59 -10.09 12.20
N ALA A 208 17.50 -11.05 11.99
CA ALA A 208 18.57 -10.90 11.01
C ALA A 208 18.02 -10.79 9.58
N TYR A 209 17.05 -11.63 9.21
CA TYR A 209 16.39 -11.56 7.90
C TYR A 209 15.61 -10.26 7.71
N LEU A 210 14.91 -9.76 8.74
CA LEU A 210 14.24 -8.46 8.67
C LEU A 210 15.25 -7.31 8.48
N LYS A 211 16.36 -7.36 9.21
CA LYS A 211 17.42 -6.34 9.14
C LYS A 211 18.10 -6.29 7.78
N ASP A 212 18.29 -7.44 7.13
CA ASP A 212 18.91 -7.55 5.81
C ASP A 212 17.92 -7.39 4.64
N ASN A 213 16.65 -7.05 4.93
CA ASN A 213 15.55 -6.96 3.96
C ASN A 213 15.35 -8.28 3.16
N ASP A 214 15.56 -9.43 3.80
CA ASP A 214 15.55 -10.75 3.15
C ASP A 214 14.29 -11.59 3.47
N SER A 215 13.15 -10.93 3.69
CA SER A 215 11.90 -11.57 4.14
C SER A 215 11.43 -12.70 3.21
N TYR A 216 11.68 -12.60 1.90
CA TYR A 216 11.31 -13.64 0.93
C TYR A 216 12.01 -14.97 1.20
N ASN A 217 13.32 -14.96 1.39
CA ASN A 217 14.08 -16.20 1.60
C ASN A 217 13.73 -16.88 2.93
N LEU A 218 13.40 -16.10 3.96
CA LEU A 218 12.85 -16.65 5.20
C LEU A 218 11.54 -17.37 4.95
N PHE A 219 10.55 -16.68 4.36
CA PHE A 219 9.23 -17.26 4.12
C PHE A 219 9.25 -18.43 3.15
N LYS A 220 10.15 -18.42 2.17
CA LYS A 220 10.37 -19.55 1.25
C LYS A 220 10.78 -20.81 2.01
N GLN A 221 11.68 -20.70 2.97
CA GLN A 221 12.16 -21.85 3.76
C GLN A 221 11.10 -22.39 4.72
N ILE A 222 10.21 -21.53 5.21
CA ILE A 222 9.12 -21.95 6.11
C ILE A 222 7.76 -22.12 5.40
N ASN A 223 7.71 -22.05 4.07
CA ASN A 223 6.50 -22.13 3.27
C ASN A 223 5.39 -21.16 3.73
N GLY A 224 5.77 -19.91 4.00
CA GLY A 224 4.87 -18.82 4.42
C GLY A 224 4.52 -17.83 3.32
N LEU A 225 5.09 -17.98 2.12
CA LEU A 225 4.80 -17.11 0.98
C LEU A 225 3.36 -17.29 0.50
N LEU A 226 2.71 -16.18 0.13
CA LEU A 226 1.53 -16.21 -0.70
C LEU A 226 1.95 -16.00 -2.16
N VAL A 227 1.69 -16.98 -3.02
CA VAL A 227 1.94 -16.91 -4.46
C VAL A 227 0.61 -17.02 -5.19
N THR A 228 0.14 -15.90 -5.75
CA THR A 228 -1.10 -15.85 -6.55
C THR A 228 -0.83 -15.94 -8.05
N GLY A 229 0.38 -15.58 -8.48
CA GLY A 229 0.64 -15.18 -9.87
C GLY A 229 0.02 -13.79 -10.18
N PRO A 230 0.20 -13.30 -11.41
CA PRO A 230 -0.33 -12.01 -11.82
C PRO A 230 -1.86 -12.01 -11.78
N THR A 231 -2.45 -11.05 -11.06
CA THR A 231 -3.91 -10.98 -10.89
C THR A 231 -4.61 -10.20 -12.01
N GLY A 232 -3.85 -9.38 -12.75
CA GLY A 232 -4.38 -8.52 -13.81
C GLY A 232 -5.04 -7.23 -13.33
N THR A 233 -4.87 -6.86 -12.06
CA THR A 233 -5.35 -5.59 -11.47
C THR A 233 -4.32 -5.04 -10.48
N ASN A 234 -4.43 -3.78 -10.06
CA ASN A 234 -3.68 -3.24 -8.95
C ASN A 234 -4.51 -2.17 -8.23
N VAL A 235 -4.77 -2.41 -6.95
CA VAL A 235 -5.42 -1.47 -6.02
C VAL A 235 -4.64 -1.43 -4.69
N MET A 236 -3.31 -1.49 -4.77
CA MET A 236 -2.36 -1.45 -3.64
C MET A 236 -2.39 -2.71 -2.76
N ASP A 237 -2.07 -2.60 -1.47
CA ASP A 237 -1.96 -3.70 -0.52
C ASP A 237 -3.23 -3.91 0.32
N ILE A 238 -3.42 -5.15 0.78
CA ILE A 238 -4.45 -5.53 1.75
C ILE A 238 -3.81 -6.35 2.87
N GLN A 239 -4.16 -6.02 4.12
CA GLN A 239 -3.87 -6.81 5.29
C GLN A 239 -5.16 -7.30 5.94
N VAL A 240 -5.21 -8.59 6.28
CA VAL A 240 -6.34 -9.22 6.96
C VAL A 240 -5.82 -10.01 8.15
N VAL A 241 -6.18 -9.58 9.35
CA VAL A 241 -5.93 -10.32 10.60
C VAL A 241 -7.20 -11.03 11.02
N LEU A 242 -7.13 -12.35 11.16
CA LEU A 242 -8.17 -13.16 11.76
C LEU A 242 -7.77 -13.55 13.19
N ILE A 243 -8.72 -13.41 14.10
CA ILE A 243 -8.60 -13.79 15.51
C ILE A 243 -9.73 -14.78 15.80
N LYS A 244 -9.39 -15.96 16.32
CA LYS A 244 -10.32 -17.07 16.59
C LYS A 244 -10.37 -17.47 18.06
#